data_AF-A0A834PI56-F1
#
_entry.id   AF-A0A834PI56-F1
#
_cell.length_a   1.000
_cell.length_b   1.000
_cell.length_c   1.000
_cell.angle_alpha   90.00
_cell.angle_beta   90.00
_cell.angle_gamma   90.00
#
_symmetry.space_group_name_H-M   'P 1'
#
loop_
_entity.id
_entity.type
_entity.pdbx_description
1 polymer ?
#
loop_
_entity_poly.entity_id
_entity_poly.type
_entity_poly.pdbx_seq_one_letter_code
_entity_poly.pdbx_strand_id
1 'polypeptide(L)'
;MGAISGELQSYSEVCEALSVIEVTLGFLGTVGGDPNMHLNVYVQDILRMGDQMTPILKALSRCQLKHSIALWQFLSAHKSEQLLGLKKDPFREISSKYKADLSPESAKLLSTFLNYTDLDAFLLELHEMMVLKLRNTQTQDSFNPEWSLRDTLMSYMETKENEVLLEVESQFPEDILLSNCVSVWKVAATRKQDRQAK
;
A
#
# COMPACT_ATOMS: atom_id res chain seq x y z
N MET A 1 -1.10 12.09 6.77
CA MET A 1 -1.41 10.67 7.03
C MET A 1 -2.07 10.48 8.39
N GLY A 2 -1.43 10.83 9.52
CA GLY A 2 -2.01 10.63 10.88
C GLY A 2 -3.38 11.28 11.12
N ALA A 3 -3.67 12.41 10.47
CA ALA A 3 -4.98 13.07 10.55
C ALA A 3 -6.11 12.30 9.84
N ILE A 4 -5.79 11.47 8.83
CA ILE A 4 -6.77 10.66 8.09
C ILE A 4 -7.03 9.35 8.84
N SER A 5 -5.97 8.72 9.39
CA SER A 5 -6.09 7.55 10.26
C SER A 5 -6.96 7.81 11.50
N GLY A 6 -6.87 9.02 12.07
CA GLY A 6 -7.70 9.40 13.22
C GLY A 6 -9.19 9.55 12.89
N GLU A 7 -9.54 9.81 11.63
CA GLU A 7 -10.92 10.01 11.17
C GLU A 7 -11.55 8.75 10.56
N LEU A 8 -10.75 7.82 10.03
CA LEU A 8 -11.20 6.54 9.46
C LEU A 8 -10.79 5.39 10.37
N GLN A 9 -11.50 5.19 11.48
CA GLN A 9 -11.10 4.23 12.51
C GLN A 9 -11.62 2.82 12.23
N SER A 10 -12.78 2.69 11.58
CA SER A 10 -13.36 1.38 11.28
C SER A 10 -12.91 0.84 9.93
N TYR A 11 -12.88 -0.50 9.82
CA TYR A 11 -12.60 -1.19 8.57
C TYR A 11 -13.58 -0.82 7.44
N SER A 12 -14.85 -0.57 7.78
CA SER A 12 -15.85 -0.15 6.81
C SER A 12 -15.54 1.23 6.23
N GLU A 13 -15.20 2.19 7.08
CA GLU A 13 -14.86 3.56 6.66
C GLU A 13 -13.62 3.57 5.76
N VAL A 14 -12.59 2.78 6.09
CA VAL A 14 -11.38 2.64 5.26
C VAL A 14 -11.73 2.01 3.91
N CYS A 15 -12.56 0.96 3.87
CA CYS A 15 -12.98 0.34 2.61
C CYS A 15 -13.75 1.31 1.73
N GLU A 16 -14.71 2.05 2.31
CA GLU A 16 -15.54 2.99 1.57
C GLU A 16 -14.70 4.16 1.06
N ALA A 17 -13.82 4.72 1.89
CA ALA A 17 -12.87 5.76 1.47
C ALA A 17 -11.96 5.29 0.33
N LEU A 18 -11.44 4.06 0.41
CA LEU A 18 -10.63 3.48 -0.67
C LEU A 18 -11.43 3.36 -1.97
N SER A 19 -12.68 2.86 -1.92
CA SER A 19 -13.53 2.76 -3.10
C SER A 19 -13.82 4.12 -3.74
N VAL A 20 -14.06 5.17 -2.94
CA VAL A 20 -14.23 6.55 -3.44
C VAL A 20 -12.98 7.04 -4.17
N ILE A 21 -11.80 6.78 -3.60
CA ILE A 21 -10.53 7.18 -4.19
C ILE A 21 -10.23 6.40 -5.47
N GLU A 22 -10.52 5.09 -5.52
CA GLU A 22 -10.36 4.28 -6.73
C GLU A 22 -11.24 4.79 -7.87
N VAL A 23 -12.52 5.11 -7.59
CA VAL A 23 -13.41 5.75 -8.57
C VAL A 23 -12.84 7.09 -9.00
N THR A 24 -12.44 7.93 -8.04
CA THR A 24 -11.88 9.27 -8.32
C THR A 24 -10.66 9.17 -9.24
N LEU A 25 -9.72 8.27 -8.97
CA LEU A 25 -8.54 8.03 -9.81
C LEU A 25 -8.91 7.59 -11.22
N GLY A 26 -9.94 6.74 -11.37
CA GLY A 26 -10.46 6.34 -12.68
C GLY A 26 -10.96 7.53 -13.52
N PHE A 27 -11.66 8.48 -12.89
CA PHE A 27 -12.09 9.71 -13.55
C PHE A 27 -10.94 10.68 -13.82
N LEU A 28 -10.02 10.87 -12.86
CA LEU A 28 -8.85 11.73 -13.06
C LEU A 28 -7.96 11.25 -14.20
N GLY A 29 -7.83 9.93 -14.39
CA GLY A 29 -7.07 9.36 -15.51
C GLY A 29 -7.67 9.63 -16.89
N THR A 30 -8.93 10.08 -16.97
CA THR A 30 -9.64 10.32 -18.23
C THR A 30 -9.97 11.80 -18.46
N VAL A 31 -10.43 12.50 -17.42
CA VAL A 31 -10.91 13.88 -17.48
C VAL A 31 -9.91 14.87 -16.86
N GLY A 32 -9.01 14.39 -16.01
CA GLY A 32 -8.12 15.25 -15.23
C GLY A 32 -8.87 16.10 -14.20
N GLY A 33 -8.20 17.14 -13.71
CA GLY A 33 -8.74 18.08 -12.73
C GLY A 33 -7.65 19.04 -12.25
N ASP A 34 -8.04 20.11 -11.55
CA ASP A 34 -7.07 21.02 -10.94
C ASP A 34 -6.34 20.31 -9.78
N PRO A 35 -5.01 20.11 -9.85
CA PRO A 35 -4.25 19.43 -8.80
C PRO A 35 -4.46 20.02 -7.39
N ASN A 36 -4.83 21.30 -7.28
CA ASN A 36 -5.08 21.99 -6.01
C ASN A 36 -6.54 21.96 -5.55
N MET A 37 -7.46 21.47 -6.37
CA MET A 37 -8.86 21.26 -5.97
C MET A 37 -8.92 20.25 -4.82
N HIS A 38 -9.77 20.53 -3.83
CA HIS A 38 -9.98 19.60 -2.73
C HIS A 38 -10.72 18.34 -3.19
N LEU A 39 -10.31 17.19 -2.66
CA LEU A 39 -10.89 15.89 -3.06
C LEU A 39 -12.38 15.81 -2.76
N ASN A 40 -12.85 16.35 -1.63
CA ASN A 40 -14.28 16.35 -1.29
C ASN A 40 -15.11 17.13 -2.32
N VAL A 41 -14.61 18.28 -2.79
CA VAL A 41 -15.28 19.12 -3.79
C VAL A 41 -15.40 18.36 -5.11
N TYR A 42 -14.33 17.71 -5.56
CA TYR A 42 -14.37 16.90 -6.77
C TYR A 42 -15.38 15.75 -6.66
N VAL A 43 -15.37 15.02 -5.55
CA VAL A 43 -16.28 13.89 -5.30
C VAL A 43 -17.75 14.33 -5.23
N GLN A 44 -18.04 15.45 -4.55
CA GLN A 44 -19.40 15.94 -4.37
C GLN A 44 -19.94 16.63 -5.62
N ASP A 45 -19.18 17.55 -6.20
CA ASP A 45 -19.70 18.51 -7.18
C ASP A 45 -19.45 18.04 -8.62
N ILE A 46 -18.35 17.33 -8.86
CA ILE A 46 -17.99 16.81 -10.19
C ILE A 46 -18.53 15.39 -10.37
N LEU A 47 -18.21 14.49 -9.44
CA LEU A 47 -18.65 13.08 -9.52
C LEU A 47 -20.09 12.88 -9.04
N ARG A 48 -20.69 13.85 -8.35
CA ARG A 48 -22.07 13.79 -7.83
C ARG A 48 -22.32 12.61 -6.89
N MET A 49 -21.34 12.27 -6.05
CA MET A 49 -21.41 11.14 -5.10
C MET A 49 -21.77 11.54 -3.65
N GLY A 50 -22.30 12.74 -3.40
CA GLY A 50 -22.31 13.37 -2.06
C GLY A 50 -23.28 12.83 -1.00
N ASP A 51 -24.33 12.07 -1.35
CA ASP A 51 -25.51 11.95 -0.48
C ASP A 51 -25.38 10.97 0.71
N GLN A 52 -24.30 10.21 0.85
CA GLN A 52 -24.13 9.19 1.91
C GLN A 52 -22.76 9.21 2.64
N MET A 53 -21.87 10.15 2.36
CA MET A 53 -20.44 10.02 2.70
C MET A 53 -19.89 11.07 3.69
N THR A 54 -20.69 11.60 4.61
CA THR A 54 -20.29 12.71 5.50
C THR A 54 -18.95 12.52 6.25
N PRO A 55 -18.68 11.39 6.94
CA PRO A 55 -17.40 11.20 7.64
C PRO A 55 -16.22 11.08 6.68
N ILE A 56 -16.42 10.43 5.53
CA ILE A 56 -15.38 10.24 4.50
C ILE A 56 -15.05 11.57 3.84
N LEU A 57 -16.06 12.35 3.46
CA LEU A 57 -15.90 13.67 2.87
C LEU A 57 -15.14 14.62 3.78
N LYS A 58 -15.32 14.50 5.11
CA LYS A 58 -14.52 15.24 6.08
C LYS A 58 -13.04 14.84 6.02
N ALA A 59 -12.73 13.54 5.98
CA ALA A 59 -11.36 13.06 5.82
C ALA A 59 -10.74 13.51 4.48
N LEU A 60 -11.52 13.44 3.39
CA LEU A 60 -11.09 13.85 2.05
C LEU A 60 -10.90 15.36 1.91
N SER A 61 -11.61 16.18 2.70
CA SER A 61 -11.48 17.65 2.65
C SER A 61 -10.07 18.15 2.99
N ARG A 62 -9.28 17.33 3.69
CA ARG A 62 -7.89 17.63 4.04
C ARG A 62 -6.90 17.34 2.91
N CYS A 63 -7.36 16.77 1.81
CA CYS A 63 -6.53 16.38 0.68
C CYS A 63 -6.96 17.10 -0.60
N GLN A 64 -6.01 17.24 -1.52
CA GLN A 64 -6.19 17.83 -2.84
C GLN A 64 -6.03 16.73 -3.89
N LEU A 65 -6.46 16.99 -5.14
CA LEU A 65 -6.38 16.00 -6.22
C LEU A 65 -4.95 15.49 -6.47
N LYS A 66 -3.92 16.33 -6.28
CA LYS A 66 -2.51 15.89 -6.37
C LYS A 66 -2.11 14.82 -5.36
N HIS A 67 -2.86 14.66 -4.26
CA HIS A 67 -2.58 13.65 -3.23
C HIS A 67 -3.29 12.31 -3.51
N SER A 68 -4.07 12.18 -4.60
CA SER A 68 -4.95 11.02 -4.82
C SER A 68 -4.20 9.69 -4.88
N ILE A 69 -3.03 9.66 -5.52
CA ILE A 69 -2.22 8.43 -5.64
C ILE A 69 -1.66 8.03 -4.28
N ALA A 70 -1.04 8.96 -3.56
CA ALA A 70 -0.51 8.71 -2.22
C ALA A 70 -1.61 8.28 -1.24
N LEU A 71 -2.81 8.87 -1.36
CA LEU A 71 -3.96 8.51 -0.55
C LEU A 71 -4.48 7.11 -0.88
N TRP A 72 -4.52 6.73 -2.16
CA TRP A 72 -4.85 5.36 -2.58
C TRP A 72 -3.85 4.36 -2.00
N GLN A 73 -2.55 4.60 -2.18
CA GLN A 73 -1.47 3.76 -1.65
C GLN A 73 -1.63 3.56 -0.13
N PHE A 74 -1.86 4.67 0.59
CA PHE A 74 -2.11 4.66 2.02
C PHE A 74 -3.32 3.83 2.44
N LEU A 75 -4.50 4.14 1.89
CA LEU A 75 -5.75 3.47 2.26
C LEU A 75 -5.73 1.98 1.89
N SER A 76 -5.10 1.65 0.75
CA SER A 76 -4.92 0.28 0.29
C SER A 76 -4.06 -0.53 1.25
N ALA A 77 -2.90 0.00 1.66
CA ALA A 77 -2.04 -0.63 2.65
C ALA A 77 -2.73 -0.73 4.03
N HIS A 78 -3.37 0.35 4.47
CA HIS A 78 -4.04 0.41 5.77
C HIS A 78 -5.20 -0.60 5.86
N LYS A 79 -5.98 -0.77 4.79
CA LYS A 79 -7.00 -1.81 4.68
C LYS A 79 -6.40 -3.21 4.89
N SER A 80 -5.26 -3.49 4.26
CA SER A 80 -4.56 -4.77 4.42
C SER A 80 -4.00 -4.96 5.83
N GLU A 81 -3.50 -3.90 6.47
CA GLU A 81 -3.02 -3.93 7.86
C GLU A 81 -4.16 -4.25 8.83
N GLN A 82 -5.33 -3.62 8.65
CA GLN A 82 -6.52 -3.90 9.46
C GLN A 82 -7.02 -5.34 9.28
N LEU A 83 -7.05 -5.86 8.05
CA LEU A 83 -7.39 -7.27 7.80
C LEU A 83 -6.44 -8.22 8.53
N LEU A 84 -5.14 -7.92 8.50
CA LEU A 84 -4.13 -8.70 9.22
C LEU A 84 -4.39 -8.70 10.73
N GLY A 85 -4.68 -7.52 11.31
CA GLY A 85 -5.04 -7.39 12.73
C GLY A 85 -6.32 -8.15 13.11
N LEU A 86 -7.27 -8.26 12.19
CA LEU A 86 -8.47 -9.10 12.30
C LEU A 86 -8.21 -10.60 12.05
N LYS A 87 -6.95 -11.02 11.91
CA LYS A 87 -6.53 -12.40 11.61
C LYS A 87 -7.12 -12.94 10.30
N LYS A 88 -7.38 -12.06 9.33
CA LYS A 88 -7.81 -12.40 7.97
C LYS A 88 -6.63 -12.29 7.00
N ASP A 89 -6.69 -13.00 5.88
CA ASP A 89 -5.64 -12.91 4.85
C ASP A 89 -5.86 -11.69 3.93
N PRO A 90 -5.03 -10.64 3.99
CA PRO A 90 -5.21 -9.45 3.17
C PRO A 90 -4.88 -9.66 1.69
N PHE A 91 -4.15 -10.71 1.35
CA PHE A 91 -3.64 -10.95 -0.01
C PHE A 91 -4.24 -12.21 -0.64
N ARG A 92 -5.49 -12.57 -0.31
CA ARG A 92 -6.16 -13.76 -0.84
C ARG A 92 -6.07 -13.85 -2.37
N GLU A 93 -6.19 -12.72 -3.05
CA GLU A 93 -6.19 -12.60 -4.53
C GLU A 93 -4.81 -12.76 -5.18
N ILE A 94 -3.72 -12.64 -4.41
CA ILE A 94 -2.36 -12.87 -4.92
C ILE A 94 -2.13 -14.39 -5.06
N SER A 95 -1.49 -14.80 -6.16
CA SER A 95 -1.14 -16.19 -6.42
C SER A 95 -0.27 -16.80 -5.30
N SER A 96 -0.44 -18.10 -5.04
CA SER A 96 0.31 -18.82 -4.01
C SER A 96 1.82 -18.85 -4.27
N LYS A 97 2.28 -18.67 -5.51
CA LYS A 97 3.71 -18.60 -5.86
C LYS A 97 4.47 -17.44 -5.19
N TYR A 98 3.75 -16.43 -4.69
CA TYR A 98 4.30 -15.26 -3.99
C TYR A 98 4.07 -15.29 -2.47
N LYS A 99 3.65 -16.45 -1.94
CA LYS A 99 3.26 -16.66 -0.53
C LYS A 99 4.14 -17.71 0.17
N ALA A 100 5.36 -17.94 -0.30
CA ALA A 100 6.29 -18.85 0.34
C ALA A 100 6.70 -18.31 1.72
N ASP A 101 6.78 -19.19 2.70
CA ASP A 101 7.28 -18.85 4.03
C ASP A 101 8.77 -18.47 3.97
N LEU A 102 9.18 -17.58 4.85
CA LEU A 102 10.59 -17.21 5.00
C LEU A 102 11.36 -18.35 5.66
N SER A 103 12.56 -18.64 5.16
CA SER A 103 13.49 -19.49 5.90
C SER A 103 13.88 -18.83 7.24
N PRO A 104 14.32 -19.61 8.25
CA PRO A 104 14.77 -19.03 9.52
C PRO A 104 15.91 -18.02 9.36
N GLU A 105 16.80 -18.24 8.39
CA GLU A 105 17.92 -17.34 8.08
C GLU A 105 17.41 -16.03 7.45
N SER A 106 16.58 -16.13 6.42
CA SER A 106 15.96 -14.97 5.76
C SER A 106 15.12 -14.13 6.73
N ALA A 107 14.39 -14.79 7.64
CA ALA A 107 13.60 -14.10 8.68
C ALA A 107 14.49 -13.31 9.66
N LYS A 108 15.66 -13.84 10.02
CA LYS A 108 16.63 -13.15 10.88
C LYS A 108 17.24 -11.92 10.19
N LEU A 109 17.60 -12.06 8.90
CA LEU A 109 18.11 -10.96 8.09
C LEU A 109 17.05 -9.86 7.93
N LEU A 110 15.82 -10.24 7.58
CA LEU A 110 14.69 -9.32 7.49
C LEU A 110 14.45 -8.57 8.80
N SER A 111 14.45 -9.27 9.94
CA SER A 111 14.26 -8.63 11.24
C SER A 111 15.32 -7.57 11.54
N THR A 112 16.56 -7.80 11.10
CA THR A 112 17.67 -6.84 11.24
C THR A 112 17.40 -5.57 10.44
N PHE A 113 17.02 -5.71 9.16
CA PHE A 113 16.60 -4.60 8.32
C PHE A 113 15.44 -3.81 8.94
N LEU A 114 14.36 -4.51 9.35
CA LEU A 114 13.17 -3.89 9.93
C LEU A 114 13.42 -3.17 11.28
N ASN A 115 14.57 -3.36 11.93
CA ASN A 115 14.94 -2.56 13.11
C ASN A 115 15.19 -1.09 12.75
N TYR A 116 15.86 -0.85 11.62
CA TYR A 116 16.45 0.45 11.28
C TYR A 116 15.73 1.19 10.14
N THR A 117 14.91 0.49 9.35
CA THR A 117 14.14 1.07 8.25
C THR A 117 12.90 1.83 8.73
N ASP A 118 12.51 2.86 7.98
CA ASP A 118 11.16 3.42 8.03
C ASP A 118 10.13 2.38 7.57
N LEU A 119 9.45 1.77 8.54
CA LEU A 119 8.45 0.73 8.29
C LEU A 119 7.26 1.27 7.50
N ASP A 120 6.88 2.53 7.68
CA ASP A 120 5.71 3.09 7.00
C ASP A 120 5.98 3.23 5.51
N ALA A 121 7.11 3.85 5.14
CA ALA A 121 7.48 3.99 3.74
C ALA A 121 7.73 2.63 3.06
N PHE A 122 8.47 1.73 3.72
CA PHE A 122 8.73 0.39 3.19
C PHE A 122 7.45 -0.43 2.95
N LEU A 123 6.52 -0.41 3.92
CA LEU A 123 5.25 -1.12 3.79
C LEU A 123 4.39 -0.58 2.65
N LEU A 124 4.37 0.75 2.45
CA LEU A 124 3.61 1.39 1.39
C LEU A 124 4.15 1.01 0.01
N GLU A 125 5.46 1.07 -0.22
CA GLU A 125 6.07 0.71 -1.51
C GLU A 125 5.90 -0.78 -1.83
N LEU A 126 6.16 -1.65 -0.85
CA LEU A 126 6.00 -3.09 -1.03
C LEU A 126 4.53 -3.46 -1.28
N HIS A 127 3.59 -2.85 -0.54
CA HIS A 127 2.15 -3.09 -0.75
C HIS A 127 1.71 -2.70 -2.16
N GLU A 128 2.13 -1.53 -2.62
CA GLU A 128 1.77 -1.02 -3.93
C GLU A 128 2.24 -1.95 -5.04
N MET A 129 3.52 -2.35 -4.99
CA MET A 129 4.10 -3.29 -5.96
C MET A 129 3.30 -4.60 -5.99
N MET A 130 2.99 -5.16 -4.82
CA MET A 130 2.22 -6.41 -4.72
C MET A 130 0.83 -6.28 -5.33
N VAL A 131 0.10 -5.21 -5.00
CA VAL A 131 -1.28 -5.00 -5.45
C VAL A 131 -1.39 -4.64 -6.93
N LEU A 132 -0.41 -3.94 -7.49
CA LEU A 132 -0.42 -3.54 -8.91
C LEU A 132 0.19 -4.59 -9.83
N LYS A 133 1.27 -5.27 -9.40
CA LYS A 133 2.04 -6.16 -10.27
C LYS A 133 1.74 -7.64 -10.05
N LEU A 134 1.48 -8.05 -8.82
CA LEU A 134 1.34 -9.47 -8.46
C LEU A 134 -0.10 -9.93 -8.33
N ARG A 135 -1.05 -9.01 -8.14
CA ARG A 135 -2.49 -9.32 -8.15
C ARG A 135 -3.08 -9.42 -9.56
N ASN A 136 -2.59 -8.60 -10.49
CA ASN A 136 -3.15 -8.52 -11.84
C ASN A 136 -2.74 -9.75 -12.66
N THR A 137 -3.72 -10.55 -13.09
CA THR A 137 -3.50 -11.79 -13.86
C THR A 137 -2.81 -11.53 -15.19
N GLN A 138 -2.91 -10.32 -15.77
CA GLN A 138 -2.22 -9.96 -17.00
C GLN A 138 -0.71 -9.76 -16.82
N THR A 139 -0.28 -9.33 -15.62
CA THR A 139 1.13 -9.07 -15.31
C THR A 139 1.77 -10.20 -14.51
N GLN A 140 1.00 -11.09 -13.89
CA GLN A 140 1.52 -12.20 -13.09
C GLN A 140 2.50 -13.10 -13.83
N ASP A 141 2.37 -13.26 -15.14
CA ASP A 141 3.28 -14.09 -15.95
C ASP A 141 4.62 -13.40 -16.25
N SER A 142 4.69 -12.08 -16.07
CA SER A 142 5.91 -11.29 -16.28
C SER A 142 6.84 -11.22 -15.06
N PHE A 143 6.36 -11.60 -13.86
CA PHE A 143 7.14 -11.55 -12.62
C PHE A 143 7.53 -12.95 -12.16
N ASN A 144 8.81 -13.29 -12.29
CA ASN A 144 9.34 -14.58 -11.85
C ASN A 144 9.46 -14.63 -10.32
N PRO A 145 8.84 -15.60 -9.62
CA PRO A 145 8.95 -15.75 -8.16
C PRO A 145 10.38 -15.97 -7.65
N GLU A 146 11.30 -16.44 -8.49
CA GLU A 146 12.71 -16.69 -8.15
C GLU A 146 13.60 -15.44 -8.25
N TRP A 147 13.06 -14.28 -8.65
CA TRP A 147 13.82 -13.03 -8.65
C TRP A 147 14.04 -12.50 -7.24
N SER A 148 15.12 -11.73 -7.05
CA SER A 148 15.33 -11.00 -5.78
C SER A 148 14.19 -10.01 -5.56
N LEU A 149 13.60 -10.06 -4.36
CA LEU A 149 12.57 -9.11 -3.95
C LEU A 149 13.13 -7.69 -3.90
N ARG A 150 14.40 -7.54 -3.47
CA ARG A 150 15.08 -6.24 -3.41
C ARG A 150 15.12 -5.60 -4.78
N ASP A 151 15.72 -6.29 -5.75
CA ASP A 151 15.99 -5.73 -7.07
C ASP A 151 14.68 -5.46 -7.82
N THR A 152 13.69 -6.32 -7.62
CA THR A 152 12.33 -6.12 -8.17
C THR A 152 11.67 -4.88 -7.59
N LEU A 153 11.76 -4.67 -6.26
CA LEU A 153 11.18 -3.50 -5.59
C LEU A 153 11.92 -2.21 -5.99
N MET A 154 13.25 -2.26 -6.05
CA MET A 154 14.09 -1.14 -6.51
C MET A 154 13.75 -0.74 -7.95
N SER A 155 13.76 -1.71 -8.87
CA SER A 155 13.40 -1.46 -10.27
C SER A 155 11.97 -0.90 -10.40
N TYR A 156 11.04 -1.37 -9.58
CA TYR A 156 9.69 -0.82 -9.55
C TYR A 156 9.64 0.63 -9.06
N MET A 157 10.35 0.97 -7.98
CA MET A 157 10.43 2.35 -7.46
C MET A 157 11.09 3.30 -8.47
N GLU A 158 12.14 2.85 -9.17
CA GLU A 158 12.82 3.63 -10.23
C GLU A 158 11.90 3.97 -11.41
N THR A 159 10.83 3.20 -11.64
CA THR A 159 9.83 3.54 -12.66
C THR A 159 8.94 4.72 -12.27
N LYS A 160 8.96 5.13 -10.99
CA LYS A 160 8.20 6.27 -10.47
C LYS A 160 9.11 7.49 -10.38
N GLU A 161 8.55 8.69 -10.56
CA GLU A 161 9.26 9.97 -10.35
C GLU A 161 9.47 10.31 -8.86
N ASN A 162 9.31 9.34 -7.95
CA ASN A 162 9.35 9.53 -6.50
C ASN A 162 10.73 9.19 -5.91
N GLU A 163 11.00 9.65 -4.68
CA GLU A 163 12.23 9.30 -3.95
C GLU A 163 12.31 7.78 -3.69
N VAL A 164 13.45 7.20 -4.05
CA VAL A 164 13.76 5.78 -3.83
C VAL A 164 14.23 5.58 -2.38
N LEU A 165 13.78 4.49 -1.75
CA LEU A 165 14.22 4.12 -0.40
C LEU A 165 15.65 3.56 -0.44
N LEU A 166 16.65 4.41 -0.18
CA LEU A 166 18.07 4.04 -0.21
C LEU A 166 18.43 2.93 0.80
N GLU A 167 17.65 2.78 1.87
CA GLU A 167 17.81 1.68 2.84
C GLU A 167 17.48 0.32 2.21
N VAL A 168 16.53 0.28 1.27
CA VAL A 168 16.17 -0.95 0.56
C VAL A 168 17.35 -1.39 -0.31
N GLU A 169 17.96 -0.47 -1.03
CA GLU A 169 19.14 -0.76 -1.87
C GLU A 169 20.31 -1.28 -1.03
N SER A 170 20.63 -0.56 0.05
CA SER A 170 21.87 -0.77 0.82
C SER A 170 21.78 -1.86 1.89
N GLN A 171 20.58 -2.16 2.42
CA GLN A 171 20.43 -3.01 3.62
C GLN A 171 19.40 -4.14 3.47
N PHE A 172 18.54 -4.12 2.43
CA PHE A 172 17.58 -5.21 2.28
C PHE A 172 18.28 -6.50 1.84
N PRO A 173 17.94 -7.67 2.43
CA PRO A 173 18.63 -8.92 2.11
C PRO A 173 18.43 -9.37 0.66
N GLU A 174 19.54 -9.69 -0.05
CA GLU A 174 19.49 -10.09 -1.47
C GLU A 174 18.80 -11.45 -1.67
N ASP A 175 19.00 -12.35 -0.70
CA ASP A 175 18.54 -13.75 -0.73
C ASP A 175 17.03 -13.92 -0.55
N ILE A 176 16.32 -12.83 -0.22
CA ILE A 176 14.86 -12.86 -0.11
C ILE A 176 14.27 -12.77 -1.51
N LEU A 177 13.58 -13.82 -1.90
CA LEU A 177 12.98 -13.93 -3.23
C LEU A 177 11.60 -13.27 -3.28
N LEU A 178 11.15 -12.95 -4.50
CA LEU A 178 9.81 -12.43 -4.76
C LEU A 178 8.73 -13.42 -4.31
N SER A 179 9.02 -14.72 -4.31
CA SER A 179 8.17 -15.76 -3.74
C SER A 179 7.84 -15.54 -2.26
N ASN A 180 8.66 -14.81 -1.50
CA ASN A 180 8.44 -14.50 -0.09
C ASN A 180 7.74 -13.16 0.17
N CYS A 181 7.38 -12.37 -0.86
CA CYS A 181 6.95 -10.99 -0.68
C CYS A 181 5.75 -10.81 0.26
N VAL A 182 4.74 -11.69 0.19
CA VAL A 182 3.57 -11.64 1.09
C VAL A 182 4.00 -11.88 2.54
N SER A 183 4.92 -12.83 2.77
CA SER A 183 5.44 -13.14 4.10
C SER A 183 6.25 -11.98 4.66
N VAL A 184 7.10 -11.36 3.85
CA VAL A 184 7.88 -10.16 4.20
C VAL A 184 6.96 -9.02 4.64
N TRP A 185 5.94 -8.72 3.83
CA TRP A 185 4.99 -7.65 4.14
C TRP A 185 4.25 -7.92 5.46
N LYS A 186 3.77 -9.16 5.68
CA LYS A 186 3.07 -9.54 6.92
C LYS A 186 3.96 -9.39 8.15
N VAL A 187 5.24 -9.78 8.07
CA VAL A 187 6.21 -9.62 9.17
C VAL A 187 6.44 -8.14 9.48
N ALA A 188 6.64 -7.31 8.45
CA ALA A 188 6.83 -5.87 8.62
C ALA A 188 5.59 -5.17 9.21
N ALA A 189 4.40 -5.52 8.73
CA ALA A 189 3.13 -4.97 9.20
C ALA A 189 2.84 -5.36 10.66
N THR A 190 3.08 -6.62 11.02
CA THR A 190 2.93 -7.09 12.41
C THR A 190 3.89 -6.34 13.33
N ARG A 191 5.15 -6.17 12.90
CA ARG A 191 6.15 -5.42 13.65
C ARG A 191 5.78 -3.96 13.85
N LYS A 192 5.18 -3.32 12.85
CA LYS A 192 4.64 -1.96 12.95
C LYS A 192 3.51 -1.90 14.00
N GLN A 193 2.57 -2.84 13.97
CA GLN A 193 1.49 -2.94 14.96
C GLN A 193 2.04 -3.13 16.38
N ASP A 194 3.04 -3.99 16.56
CA ASP A 194 3.69 -4.22 17.86
C ASP A 194 4.41 -2.97 18.41
N ARG A 195 4.93 -2.09 17.53
CA ARG A 195 5.53 -0.81 17.93
C ARG A 195 4.47 0.21 18.34
N GLN A 196 3.29 0.19 17.72
CA GLN A 196 2.19 1.12 18.01
C GLN A 196 1.37 0.73 19.24
N ALA A 197 1.39 -0.56 19.62
CA ALA A 197 0.71 -1.07 20.81
C ALA A 197 1.50 -0.89 22.13
N LYS A 198 2.74 -0.42 22.06
CA LYS A 198 3.61 -0.12 23.20
C LYS A 198 3.55 1.35 23.58
#